data_AF-A0AAV5TIK5-F1
#
_entry.id   AF-A0AAV5TIK5-F1
#
_cell.length_a   1.000
_cell.length_b   1.000
_cell.length_c   1.000
_cell.angle_alpha   90.00
_cell.angle_beta   90.00
_cell.angle_gamma   90.00
#
_symmetry.space_group_name_H-M   'P 1'
#
loop_
_entity.id
_entity.type
_entity.pdbx_description
1 polymer ?
#
loop_
_entity_poly.entity_id
_entity_poly.type
_entity_poly.pdbx_seq_one_letter_code
_entity_poly.pdbx_strand_id
1 'polypeptide(L)'
;MDVHSMWDRLVNIYANVLLRMSFGLIRSAIDSLFKEKFGPNFPTVLEISSNSAYVFVNSEPLIDFAAPTMSKVIHIGGIGATNPKQLNKV
;
A
#
# COMPACT_ATOMS: atom_id res chain seq x y z
N MET A 1 11.96 1.31 -21.08
CA MET A 1 12.69 2.00 -20.00
C MET A 1 14.07 1.41 -19.93
N ASP A 2 15.08 2.25 -20.05
CA ASP A 2 16.47 1.82 -19.94
C ASP A 2 16.94 2.08 -18.50
N VAL A 3 17.09 1.02 -17.72
CA VAL A 3 17.47 1.09 -16.30
C VAL A 3 18.87 1.69 -16.11
N HIS A 4 19.70 1.71 -17.16
CA HIS A 4 21.03 2.30 -17.14
C HIS A 4 21.06 3.76 -17.61
N SER A 5 19.96 4.29 -18.16
CA SER A 5 19.89 5.69 -18.56
C SER A 5 19.92 6.64 -17.35
N MET A 6 20.83 7.60 -17.39
CA MET A 6 20.92 8.67 -16.37
C MET A 6 19.66 9.54 -16.35
N TRP A 7 19.01 9.73 -17.50
CA TRP A 7 17.77 10.50 -17.59
C TRP A 7 16.60 9.77 -16.93
N ASP A 8 16.44 8.47 -17.20
CA ASP A 8 15.39 7.66 -16.59
C ASP A 8 15.57 7.62 -15.06
N ARG A 9 16.82 7.59 -14.57
CA ARG A 9 17.13 7.71 -13.13
C ARG A 9 16.70 9.05 -12.54
N LEU A 10 16.93 10.16 -13.24
CA LEU A 10 16.49 11.50 -12.79
C LEU A 10 14.96 11.57 -12.71
N VAL A 11 14.26 11.06 -13.73
CA VAL A 11 12.80 10.98 -13.73
C VAL A 11 12.29 10.10 -12.57
N ASN A 12 12.93 8.97 -12.30
CA ASN A 12 12.58 8.10 -11.17
C ASN A 12 12.79 8.77 -9.81
N ILE A 13 13.89 9.52 -9.64
CA ILE A 13 14.14 10.28 -8.40
C ILE A 13 13.05 11.35 -8.23
N TYR A 14 12.76 12.11 -9.28
CA TYR A 14 11.70 13.12 -9.27
C TYR A 14 10.34 12.49 -8.91
N ALA A 15 9.97 11.39 -9.55
CA ALA A 15 8.73 10.66 -9.27
C ALA A 15 8.69 10.15 -7.81
N ASN A 16 9.78 9.59 -7.30
CA ASN A 16 9.85 9.13 -5.91
C ASN A 16 9.74 10.28 -4.90
N VAL A 17 10.36 11.43 -5.16
CA VAL A 17 10.23 12.62 -4.31
C VAL A 17 8.79 13.11 -4.31
N LEU A 18 8.19 13.25 -5.49
CA LEU A 18 6.79 13.65 -5.64
C LEU A 18 5.85 12.72 -4.87
N LEU A 19 6.01 11.41 -5.06
CA LEU A 19 5.20 10.39 -4.41
C LEU A 19 5.34 10.45 -2.88
N ARG A 20 6.57 10.59 -2.36
CA ARG A 20 6.82 10.73 -0.92
C ARG A 20 6.15 11.98 -0.34
N MET A 21 6.21 13.11 -1.04
CA MET A 21 5.53 14.33 -0.62
C MET A 21 4.01 14.14 -0.59
N SER A 22 3.43 13.59 -1.67
CA SER A 22 1.99 13.33 -1.74
C SER A 22 1.51 12.42 -0.60
N PHE A 23 2.21 11.31 -0.36
CA PHE A 23 1.89 10.42 0.76
C PHE A 23 2.07 11.08 2.13
N GLY A 24 3.08 11.94 2.29
CA GLY A 24 3.30 12.69 3.53
C GLY A 24 2.14 13.65 3.83
N LEU A 25 1.67 14.37 2.82
CA LEU A 25 0.53 15.29 2.95
C LEU A 25 -0.76 14.55 3.32
N ILE A 26 -1.06 13.44 2.62
CA ILE A 26 -2.26 12.63 2.91
C ILE A 26 -2.18 12.07 4.33
N ARG A 27 -1.04 11.51 4.74
CA ARG A 27 -0.87 10.97 6.11
C ARG A 27 -1.07 12.04 7.18
N SER A 28 -0.48 13.22 7.01
CA SER A 28 -0.61 14.32 7.97
C SER A 28 -2.06 14.77 8.13
N ALA A 29 -2.82 14.84 7.03
CA ALA A 29 -4.23 15.17 7.06
C ALA A 29 -5.06 14.12 7.82
N ILE A 30 -4.79 12.83 7.58
CA ILE A 30 -5.45 11.72 8.29
C ILE A 30 -5.09 11.76 9.78
N ASP A 31 -3.80 11.89 10.12
CA ASP A 31 -3.35 11.95 11.52
C ASP A 31 -4.01 13.10 12.27
N SER A 32 -4.16 14.26 11.63
CA SER A 32 -4.82 15.43 12.21
C SER A 32 -6.30 15.17 12.46
N LEU A 33 -7.01 14.58 11.48
CA LEU A 33 -8.42 14.22 11.61
C LEU A 33 -8.67 13.21 12.73
N PHE A 34 -7.82 12.20 12.86
CA PHE A 34 -7.95 11.19 13.91
C PHE A 34 -7.63 11.76 15.29
N LYS A 35 -6.63 12.64 15.42
CA LYS A 35 -6.31 13.32 16.68
C LYS A 35 -7.42 14.28 17.11
N GLU A 36 -8.08 14.95 16.16
CA GLU A 36 -9.25 15.77 16.45
C GLU A 36 -10.41 14.92 17.00
N LYS A 37 -10.68 13.77 16.38
CA LYS A 37 -11.82 12.92 16.74
C LYS A 37 -11.62 12.05 17.98
N PHE A 38 -10.42 11.55 18.20
CA PHE A 38 -10.11 10.57 19.24
C PHE A 38 -9.14 11.09 20.32
N GLY A 39 -8.67 12.33 20.17
CA GLY A 39 -7.80 13.01 21.13
C GLY A 39 -6.34 13.11 20.67
N PRO A 40 -5.58 14.05 21.25
CA PRO A 40 -4.21 14.36 20.81
C PRO A 40 -3.22 13.20 20.96
N ASN A 41 -3.52 12.25 21.85
CA ASN A 41 -2.70 11.06 22.10
C ASN A 41 -2.98 9.90 21.13
N PHE A 42 -3.89 10.08 20.17
CA PHE A 42 -4.15 9.03 19.18
C PHE A 42 -2.90 8.78 18.31
N PRO A 43 -2.49 7.51 18.13
CA PRO A 43 -1.27 7.18 17.38
C PRO A 43 -1.41 7.52 15.91
N THR A 44 -0.29 7.86 15.28
CA THR A 44 -0.24 8.15 13.84
C THR A 44 -0.48 6.88 13.01
N VAL A 45 -0.95 7.05 11.78
CA VAL A 45 -1.11 5.93 10.83
C VAL A 45 0.21 5.15 10.64
N LEU A 46 1.35 5.86 10.70
CA LEU A 46 2.67 5.24 10.62
C LEU A 46 2.94 4.34 11.84
N GLU A 47 2.69 4.82 13.05
CA GLU A 47 2.88 4.06 14.29
C GLU A 47 1.98 2.83 14.34
N ILE A 48 0.71 2.97 13.95
CA ILE A 48 -0.24 1.86 13.88
C ILE A 48 0.30 0.78 12.92
N SER A 49 0.65 1.15 11.68
CA SER A 49 1.14 0.19 10.68
C SER A 49 2.47 -0.48 11.07
N SER A 50 3.34 0.25 11.77
CA SER A 50 4.63 -0.26 12.22
C SER A 50 4.46 -1.30 13.33
N ASN A 51 3.53 -1.05 14.26
CA ASN A 51 3.25 -1.93 15.40
C ASN A 51 2.23 -3.05 15.13
N SER A 52 1.61 -3.08 13.95
CA SER A 52 0.70 -4.18 13.57
C SER A 52 1.43 -5.52 13.55
N ALA A 53 0.83 -6.53 14.21
CA ALA A 53 1.31 -7.92 14.26
C ALA A 53 1.16 -8.65 12.92
N TYR A 54 0.10 -8.34 12.18
CA TYR A 54 -0.19 -8.93 10.86
C TYR A 54 -0.67 -7.85 9.89
N VAL A 55 -0.35 -8.02 8.62
CA VAL A 55 -0.83 -7.18 7.52
C VAL A 55 -1.42 -8.09 6.46
N PHE A 56 -2.75 -8.06 6.30
CA PHE A 56 -3.44 -8.83 5.28
C PHE A 56 -3.47 -8.04 3.96
N VAL A 57 -2.99 -8.63 2.88
CA VAL A 57 -2.92 -8.00 1.56
C VAL A 57 -3.75 -8.81 0.59
N ASN A 58 -4.65 -8.13 -0.11
CA ASN A 58 -5.46 -8.74 -1.17
C ASN A 58 -4.64 -8.83 -2.48
N SER A 59 -3.59 -9.64 -2.46
CA SER A 59 -2.80 -9.96 -3.67
C SER A 59 -2.44 -11.44 -3.70
N GLU A 60 -2.21 -11.95 -4.91
CA GLU A 60 -1.80 -13.34 -5.18
C GLU A 60 -0.29 -13.36 -5.48
N PRO A 61 0.56 -13.88 -4.57
CA PRO A 61 2.02 -13.85 -4.73
C PRO A 61 2.55 -14.47 -6.02
N LEU A 62 1.82 -15.43 -6.61
CA LEU A 62 2.24 -16.08 -7.85
C LEU A 62 2.03 -15.23 -9.11
N ILE A 63 1.14 -14.24 -9.04
CA ILE A 63 0.76 -13.39 -10.18
C ILE A 63 1.26 -11.95 -9.99
N ASP A 64 1.48 -11.55 -8.74
CA ASP A 64 1.95 -10.22 -8.37
C ASP A 64 3.45 -10.03 -8.67
N PHE A 65 3.88 -8.76 -8.74
CA PHE A 65 5.29 -8.44 -8.93
C PHE A 65 6.10 -8.87 -7.70
N ALA A 66 7.27 -9.48 -7.95
CA ALA A 66 8.19 -9.81 -6.88
C ALA A 66 8.67 -8.54 -6.17
N ALA A 67 8.29 -8.39 -4.90
CA ALA A 67 8.72 -7.31 -4.03
C ALA A 67 9.22 -7.88 -2.69
N PRO A 68 10.17 -7.22 -2.02
CA PRO A 68 10.55 -7.59 -0.66
C PRO A 68 9.34 -7.50 0.27
N THR A 69 9.06 -8.58 1.00
CA THR A 69 7.96 -8.65 1.98
C THR A 69 8.48 -9.01 3.37
N MET A 70 7.69 -8.70 4.39
CA MET A 70 7.99 -9.08 5.79
C MET A 70 7.22 -10.34 6.16
N SER A 71 7.74 -11.13 7.10
CA SER A 71 7.05 -12.33 7.62
C SER A 71 5.66 -12.07 8.20
N LYS A 72 5.37 -10.82 8.60
CA LYS A 72 4.05 -10.40 9.09
C LYS A 72 3.01 -10.12 7.99
N VAL A 73 3.42 -10.11 6.73
CA VAL A 73 2.52 -9.85 5.59
C VAL A 73 1.92 -11.17 5.12
N ILE A 74 0.59 -11.27 5.19
CA ILE A 74 -0.16 -12.45 4.79
C ILE A 74 -0.98 -12.11 3.56
N HIS A 75 -0.70 -12.82 2.47
CA HIS A 75 -1.40 -12.64 1.20
C HIS A 75 -2.67 -13.48 1.18
N ILE A 76 -3.81 -12.82 0.95
CA ILE A 76 -5.13 -13.45 0.86
C ILE A 76 -5.81 -12.89 -0.39
N GLY A 77 -5.57 -13.52 -1.54
CA GLY A 77 -6.20 -13.14 -2.80
C GLY A 77 -7.70 -13.40 -2.80
N GLY A 78 -8.45 -12.54 -3.50
CA GLY A 78 -9.90 -12.71 -3.65
C GLY A 78 -10.73 -12.27 -2.45
N ILE A 79 -10.15 -11.49 -1.51
CA ILE A 79 -10.95 -10.83 -0.46
C ILE A 79 -11.99 -9.94 -1.16
N GLY A 80 -13.26 -10.21 -0.91
CA GLY A 80 -14.38 -9.46 -1.50
C GLY A 80 -14.76 -9.87 -2.92
N ALA A 81 -14.21 -10.95 -3.46
CA ALA A 81 -14.63 -11.47 -4.76
C ALA A 81 -16.05 -12.07 -4.67
N THR A 82 -16.95 -11.64 -5.55
CA THR A 82 -18.29 -12.20 -5.68
C THR A 82 -18.24 -13.57 -6.35
N ASN A 83 -19.16 -14.46 -5.99
CA ASN A 83 -19.29 -15.75 -6.66
C ASN A 83 -19.50 -15.54 -8.18
N PRO A 84 -18.72 -16.22 -9.04
CA PRO A 84 -18.85 -16.06 -10.48
C PRO A 84 -20.22 -16.54 -10.95
N LYS A 85 -20.77 -15.87 -11.97
CA LYS A 85 -22.00 -16.31 -12.62
C LYS A 85 -21.75 -17.67 -13.27
N GLN A 86 -22.66 -18.62 -13.07
CA GLN A 86 -22.57 -19.94 -13.68
C GLN A 86 -22.61 -19.83 -15.21
N LEU A 87 -21.76 -20.60 -15.88
CA LEU A 87 -21.75 -20.67 -17.34
C LEU A 87 -23.04 -21.34 -17.84
N ASN A 88 -23.64 -20.77 -18.89
CA ASN A 88 -24.70 -21.46 -19.63
C ASN A 88 -24.10 -22.70 -20.28
N LYS A 89 -24.75 -23.85 -20.10
CA LYS A 89 -24.40 -25.05 -20.87
C LYS A 89 -24.76 -24.79 -22.32
N VAL A 90 -23.78 -25.00 -23.21
CA VAL A 90 -23.96 -25.03 -24.67
C VAL A 90 -24.73 -26.29 -25.04
#